data_AF-N1MK67-F1
#
_entry.id   AF-N1MK67-F1
#
_cell.length_a   1.000
_cell.length_b   1.000
_cell.length_c   1.000
_cell.angle_alpha   90.00
_cell.angle_beta   90.00
_cell.angle_gamma   90.00
#
_symmetry.space_group_name_H-M   'P 1'
#
loop_
_entity.id
_entity.type
_entity.pdbx_description
1 polymer ?
#
loop_
_entity_poly.entity_id
_entity_poly.type
_entity_poly.pdbx_seq_one_letter_code
_entity_poly.pdbx_strand_id
1 'polypeptide(L)'
;MVSPDDPRNYLVTIARRLLVDDVRRRNIERAVLDVVASHQQQIEHITPERITAAVMLLDSLMAILDGLPKPARTAFLLRTLEGLTQQDIADRMGISLRTVKRHIAMGLARCFALEEGPASL
;
A
#
# COMPACT_ATOMS: atom_id res chain seq x y z
N MET A 1 -10.51 50.83 -32.92
CA MET A 1 -10.16 50.83 -34.35
C MET A 1 -8.65 51.02 -34.41
N VAL A 2 -7.88 49.93 -34.54
CA VAL A 2 -6.41 49.95 -34.53
C VAL A 2 -5.95 50.01 -35.99
N SER A 3 -5.26 51.08 -36.39
CA SER A 3 -4.70 51.25 -37.73
C SER A 3 -3.46 50.36 -37.94
N PRO A 4 -3.18 49.94 -39.20
CA PRO A 4 -2.21 48.89 -39.51
C PRO A 4 -0.80 49.47 -39.68
N ASP A 5 -0.16 49.91 -38.60
CA ASP A 5 1.18 50.50 -38.65
C ASP A 5 2.21 49.67 -37.85
N ASP A 6 3.16 49.10 -38.62
CA ASP A 6 4.33 48.27 -38.29
C ASP A 6 4.15 46.72 -38.34
N PRO A 7 4.44 46.08 -39.49
CA PRO A 7 4.37 44.62 -39.65
C PRO A 7 5.28 43.85 -38.69
N ARG A 8 6.33 44.48 -38.15
CA ARG A 8 7.20 43.84 -37.15
C ARG A 8 6.48 43.58 -35.84
N ASN A 9 5.70 44.54 -35.34
CA ASN A 9 4.95 44.39 -34.09
C ASN A 9 3.85 43.32 -34.20
N TYR A 10 3.23 43.21 -35.37
CA TYR A 10 2.26 42.17 -35.65
C TYR A 10 2.89 40.77 -35.63
N LEU A 11 4.05 40.60 -36.30
CA LEU A 11 4.80 39.33 -36.29
C LEU A 11 5.32 38.95 -34.89
N VAL A 12 5.81 39.93 -34.12
CA VAL A 12 6.23 39.70 -32.72
C VAL A 12 5.05 39.25 -31.86
N THR A 13 3.86 39.83 -32.06
CA THR A 13 2.65 39.43 -31.33
C THR A 13 2.24 38.00 -31.67
N ILE A 14 2.28 37.62 -32.96
CA ILE A 14 2.00 36.26 -33.40
C ILE A 14 3.03 35.28 -32.82
N ALA A 15 4.32 35.58 -32.94
CA ALA A 15 5.38 34.74 -32.39
C ALA A 15 5.24 34.53 -30.88
N ARG A 16 4.91 35.61 -30.13
CA ARG A 16 4.68 35.52 -28.69
C ARG A 16 3.49 34.63 -28.35
N ARG A 17 2.37 34.73 -29.08
CA ARG A 17 1.19 33.89 -28.88
C ARG A 17 1.50 32.42 -29.16
N LEU A 18 2.21 32.13 -30.25
CA LEU A 18 2.63 30.77 -30.59
C LEU A 18 3.53 30.15 -29.52
N LEU A 19 4.47 30.92 -28.97
CA LEU A 19 5.34 30.45 -27.88
C LEU A 19 4.55 30.20 -26.58
N VAL A 20 3.59 31.06 -26.25
CA VAL A 20 2.72 30.87 -25.07
C VAL A 20 1.85 29.62 -25.24
N ASP A 21 1.28 29.41 -26.43
CA ASP A 21 0.45 28.25 -26.72
C ASP A 21 1.27 26.94 -26.70
N ASP A 22 2.49 26.95 -27.24
CA ASP A 22 3.40 25.79 -27.17
C ASP A 22 3.77 25.44 -25.73
N VAL A 23 4.14 26.43 -24.91
CA VAL A 23 4.43 26.21 -23.48
C VAL A 23 3.19 25.68 -22.75
N ARG A 24 2.02 26.26 -23.00
CA ARG A 24 0.76 25.84 -22.37
C ARG A 24 0.41 24.40 -22.75
N ARG A 25 0.57 24.04 -24.03
CA ARG A 25 0.36 22.68 -24.53
C ARG A 25 1.30 21.68 -23.86
N ARG A 26 2.61 21.97 -23.83
CA ARG A 26 3.61 21.10 -23.20
C ARG A 26 3.35 20.91 -21.71
N ASN A 27 2.88 21.94 -21.01
CA ASN A 27 2.56 21.83 -19.59
C ASN A 27 1.39 20.88 -19.35
N ILE A 28 0.35 20.92 -20.19
CA ILE A 28 -0.78 19.99 -20.12
C ILE A 28 -0.32 18.56 -20.44
N GLU A 29 0.45 18.37 -21.51
CA GLU A 29 0.97 17.06 -21.90
C GLU A 29 1.82 16.44 -20.77
N ARG A 30 2.69 17.23 -20.12
CA ARG A 30 3.46 16.78 -18.96
C ARG A 30 2.58 16.39 -17.78
N ALA A 31 1.62 17.25 -17.42
CA ALA A 31 0.71 16.95 -16.32
C ALA A 31 -0.09 15.66 -16.55
N VAL A 32 -0.50 15.38 -17.79
CA VAL A 32 -1.16 14.13 -18.15
C VAL A 32 -0.20 12.94 -18.03
N LEU A 33 1.03 13.05 -18.53
CA LEU A 33 2.03 11.99 -18.42
C LEU A 33 2.40 11.67 -16.97
N ASP A 34 2.51 12.68 -16.12
CA ASP A 34 2.82 12.51 -14.69
C ASP A 34 1.70 11.74 -13.98
N VAL A 35 0.44 12.06 -14.27
CA VAL A 35 -0.72 11.32 -13.72
C VAL A 35 -0.71 9.87 -14.19
N VAL A 36 -0.52 9.63 -15.49
CA VAL A 36 -0.46 8.26 -16.04
C VAL A 36 0.69 7.47 -15.43
N ALA A 37 1.88 8.06 -15.30
CA ALA A 37 3.04 7.42 -14.69
C ALA A 37 2.77 7.04 -13.21
N SER A 38 2.12 7.92 -12.45
CA SER A 38 1.77 7.62 -11.04
C SER A 38 0.81 6.43 -10.89
N HIS A 39 -0.12 6.25 -11.84
CA HIS A 39 -1.05 5.12 -11.83
C HIS A 39 -0.44 3.83 -12.37
N GLN A 40 0.44 3.92 -13.37
CA GLN A 40 1.14 2.77 -13.96
C GLN A 40 1.96 2.01 -12.90
N GLN A 41 2.68 2.74 -12.03
CA GLN A 41 3.46 2.14 -10.95
C GLN A 41 2.59 1.35 -9.96
N GLN A 42 1.37 1.80 -9.69
CA GLN A 42 0.45 1.08 -8.80
C GLN A 42 -0.09 -0.20 -9.44
N ILE A 43 -0.36 -0.16 -10.75
CA ILE A 43 -0.92 -1.30 -11.51
C ILE A 43 0.16 -2.37 -11.76
N GLU A 44 1.40 -1.98 -12.02
CA GLU A 44 2.52 -2.90 -12.20
C GLU A 44 2.77 -3.77 -10.95
N HIS A 45 2.35 -3.29 -9.78
CA HIS A 45 2.41 -4.06 -8.55
C HIS A 45 1.25 -5.06 -8.36
N ILE A 46 0.18 -4.98 -9.12
CA ILE A 46 -1.01 -5.85 -8.99
C ILE A 46 -1.03 -6.82 -10.18
N THR A 47 -0.23 -7.89 -10.08
CA THR A 47 -0.24 -8.98 -11.06
C THR A 47 -0.95 -10.22 -10.50
N PRO A 48 -1.56 -11.07 -11.36
CA PRO A 48 -2.18 -12.33 -10.91
C PRO A 48 -1.24 -13.22 -10.11
N GLU A 49 0.03 -13.28 -10.50
CA GLU A 49 1.06 -14.06 -9.83
C GLU A 49 1.33 -13.53 -8.42
N ARG A 50 1.41 -12.20 -8.26
CA ARG A 50 1.59 -11.58 -6.95
C ARG A 50 0.38 -11.75 -6.04
N ILE A 51 -0.83 -11.65 -6.60
CA ILE A 51 -2.06 -11.93 -5.85
C ILE A 51 -2.07 -13.38 -5.39
N THR A 52 -1.76 -14.31 -6.28
CA THR A 52 -1.72 -15.75 -5.98
C THR A 52 -0.66 -16.05 -4.91
N ALA A 53 0.54 -15.48 -5.05
CA ALA A 53 1.61 -15.62 -4.05
C ALA A 53 1.19 -15.06 -2.68
N ALA A 54 0.51 -13.91 -2.64
CA ALA A 54 0.01 -13.34 -1.41
C ALA A 54 -1.08 -14.22 -0.76
N VAL A 55 -2.01 -14.76 -1.56
CA VAL A 55 -3.04 -15.69 -1.06
C VAL A 55 -2.41 -16.97 -0.51
N MET A 56 -1.47 -17.58 -1.23
CA MET A 56 -0.75 -18.78 -0.77
C MET A 56 0.03 -18.52 0.53
N LEU A 57 0.66 -17.34 0.64
CA LEU A 57 1.35 -16.94 1.86
C LEU A 57 0.36 -16.80 3.03
N LEU A 58 -0.79 -16.16 2.82
CA LEU A 58 -1.84 -16.03 3.83
C LEU A 58 -2.38 -17.39 4.26
N ASP A 59 -2.66 -18.29 3.31
CA ASP A 59 -3.14 -19.64 3.60
C ASP A 59 -2.12 -20.45 4.42
N SER A 60 -0.83 -20.38 4.06
CA SER A 60 0.22 -21.05 4.83
C SER A 60 0.33 -20.51 6.26
N LEU A 61 0.20 -19.19 6.43
CA LEU A 61 0.22 -18.55 7.74
C LEU A 61 -1.01 -18.97 8.57
N MET A 62 -2.20 -19.01 7.97
CA MET A 62 -3.42 -19.48 8.63
C MET A 62 -3.32 -20.94 9.07
N ALA A 63 -2.79 -21.83 8.21
CA ALA A 63 -2.61 -23.24 8.53
C ALA A 63 -1.72 -23.46 9.76
N ILE A 64 -0.72 -22.61 9.96
CA ILE A 64 0.20 -22.68 11.10
C ILE A 64 -0.45 -22.15 12.37
N LEU A 65 -1.25 -21.09 12.22
CA LEU A 65 -2.07 -20.58 13.32
C LEU A 65 -3.17 -21.58 13.74
N ASP A 66 -3.63 -22.45 12.85
CA ASP A 66 -4.61 -23.51 13.17
C ASP A 66 -4.07 -24.58 14.12
N GLY A 67 -2.74 -24.73 14.22
CA GLY A 67 -2.14 -25.56 15.25
C GLY A 67 -2.25 -24.97 16.67
N LEU A 68 -2.72 -23.72 16.83
CA LEU A 68 -2.91 -23.12 18.16
C LEU A 68 -4.26 -23.51 18.76
N PRO A 69 -4.35 -23.66 20.09
CA PRO A 69 -5.63 -23.69 20.76
C PRO A 69 -6.45 -22.44 20.38
N LYS A 70 -7.75 -22.62 20.09
CA LYS A 70 -8.68 -21.53 19.74
C LYS A 70 -8.51 -20.24 20.57
N PRO A 71 -8.45 -20.27 21.93
CA PRO A 71 -8.28 -19.05 22.72
C PRO A 71 -6.94 -18.36 22.50
N ALA A 72 -5.88 -19.13 22.20
CA ALA A 72 -4.57 -18.55 21.91
C ALA A 72 -4.56 -17.83 20.55
N ARG A 73 -5.18 -18.44 19.54
CA ARG A 73 -5.37 -17.83 18.21
C ARG A 73 -6.21 -16.56 18.30
N THR A 74 -7.33 -16.59 19.04
CA THR A 74 -8.18 -15.40 19.24
C THR A 74 -7.41 -14.26 19.90
N ALA A 75 -6.71 -14.51 21.00
CA ALA A 75 -5.93 -13.46 21.69
C ALA A 75 -4.83 -12.88 20.80
N PHE A 76 -4.17 -13.71 19.99
CA PHE A 76 -3.17 -13.27 19.03
C PHE A 76 -3.79 -12.35 17.96
N LEU A 77 -4.87 -12.77 17.31
CA LEU A 77 -5.54 -11.99 16.26
C LEU A 77 -6.12 -10.66 16.78
N LEU A 78 -6.68 -10.64 17.99
CA LEU A 78 -7.14 -9.40 18.63
C LEU A 78 -6.00 -8.40 18.81
N ARG A 79 -4.77 -8.89 19.07
CA ARG A 79 -3.59 -8.04 19.17
C ARG A 79 -3.07 -7.58 17.80
N THR A 80 -2.97 -8.47 16.83
CA THR A 80 -2.32 -8.17 15.54
C THR A 80 -3.24 -7.54 14.50
N LEU A 81 -4.52 -7.94 14.44
CA LEU A 81 -5.48 -7.40 13.47
C LEU A 81 -6.28 -6.23 14.03
N GLU A 82 -6.75 -6.35 15.28
CA GLU A 82 -7.58 -5.30 15.91
C GLU A 82 -6.77 -4.29 16.72
N GLY A 83 -5.47 -4.52 16.93
CA GLY A 83 -4.57 -3.58 17.63
C GLY A 83 -4.85 -3.42 19.13
N LEU A 84 -5.65 -4.32 19.73
CA LEU A 84 -6.07 -4.22 21.13
C LEU A 84 -4.88 -4.37 22.11
N THR A 85 -4.97 -3.67 23.25
CA THR A 85 -3.97 -3.86 24.30
C THR A 85 -4.14 -5.22 24.97
N GLN A 86 -3.11 -5.73 25.64
CA GLN A 86 -3.21 -7.01 26.34
C GLN A 86 -4.25 -6.95 27.48
N GLN A 87 -4.49 -5.76 28.03
CA GLN A 87 -5.50 -5.53 29.05
C GLN A 87 -6.91 -5.61 28.45
N ASP A 88 -7.15 -4.93 27.32
CA ASP A 88 -8.45 -5.00 26.62
C ASP A 88 -8.79 -6.44 26.20
N ILE A 89 -7.79 -7.21 25.78
CA ILE A 89 -7.95 -8.62 25.42
C ILE A 89 -8.28 -9.46 26.66
N ALA A 90 -7.65 -9.19 27.80
CA ALA A 90 -7.92 -9.89 29.06
C ALA A 90 -9.38 -9.67 29.49
N ASP A 91 -9.83 -8.42 29.43
CA ASP A 91 -11.18 -8.02 29.80
C ASP A 91 -12.21 -8.61 28.81
N ARG A 92 -11.94 -8.54 27.50
CA ARG A 92 -12.82 -9.06 26.45
C ARG A 92 -12.95 -10.58 26.47
N MET A 93 -11.88 -11.30 26.82
CA MET A 93 -11.88 -12.76 26.85
C MET A 93 -12.20 -13.34 28.25
N GLY A 94 -12.31 -12.50 29.28
CA GLY A 94 -12.56 -12.94 30.66
C GLY A 94 -11.43 -13.79 31.25
N ILE A 95 -10.19 -13.55 30.84
CA ILE A 95 -9.01 -14.32 31.26
C ILE A 95 -7.94 -13.41 31.88
N SER A 96 -7.04 -13.98 32.68
CA SER A 96 -5.97 -13.19 33.29
C SER A 96 -5.02 -12.60 32.25
N LEU A 97 -4.46 -11.41 32.52
CA LEU A 97 -3.43 -10.77 31.70
C LEU A 97 -2.22 -11.70 31.47
N ARG A 98 -1.87 -12.54 32.45
CA ARG A 98 -0.82 -13.55 32.33
C ARG A 98 -1.15 -14.59 31.25
N THR A 99 -2.40 -15.04 31.21
CA THR A 99 -2.88 -15.99 30.20
C THR A 99 -2.87 -15.35 28.80
N VAL A 100 -3.30 -14.09 28.67
CA VAL A 100 -3.23 -13.33 27.41
C VAL A 100 -1.79 -13.24 26.90
N LYS A 101 -0.85 -12.84 27.75
CA LYS A 101 0.58 -12.77 27.41
C LYS A 101 1.10 -14.11 26.89
N ARG A 102 0.76 -15.21 27.58
CA ARG A 102 1.13 -16.57 27.17
C ARG A 102 0.54 -16.92 25.80
N HIS A 103 -0.73 -16.61 25.57
CA HIS A 103 -1.41 -16.88 24.32
C HIS A 103 -0.83 -16.10 23.13
N ILE A 104 -0.55 -14.81 23.32
CA ILE A 104 0.11 -13.99 22.30
C ILE A 104 1.52 -14.51 22.02
N ALA A 105 2.29 -14.87 23.05
CA ALA A 105 3.62 -15.44 22.90
C ALA A 105 3.61 -16.77 22.12
N MET A 106 2.60 -17.62 22.33
CA MET A 106 2.43 -18.85 21.54
C MET A 106 2.18 -18.55 20.06
N GLY A 107 1.39 -17.52 19.75
CA GLY A 107 1.15 -17.08 18.37
C GLY A 107 2.42 -16.56 17.71
N LEU A 108 3.13 -15.67 18.39
CA LEU A 108 4.41 -15.13 17.92
C LEU A 108 5.45 -16.23 17.69
N ALA A 109 5.63 -17.15 18.63
CA ALA A 109 6.60 -18.24 18.49
C ALA A 109 6.32 -19.12 17.27
N ARG A 110 5.05 -19.35 16.94
CA ARG A 110 4.64 -20.10 15.73
C ARG A 110 4.91 -19.31 14.45
N CYS A 111 4.71 -17.99 14.47
CA CYS A 111 5.04 -17.13 13.33
C CYS A 111 6.56 -16.99 13.13
N PHE A 112 7.35 -16.84 14.18
CA PHE A 112 8.81 -16.74 14.06
C PHE A 112 9.47 -18.04 13.59
N ALA A 113 8.91 -19.21 13.94
CA ALA A 113 9.38 -20.49 13.41
C ALA A 113 9.25 -20.60 11.88
N LEU A 114 8.47 -19.73 11.21
CA LEU A 114 8.41 -19.64 9.75
C LEU A 114 9.53 -18.81 9.14
N GLU A 115 9.93 -17.70 9.79
CA GLU A 115 11.01 -16.85 9.28
C GLU A 115 12.37 -17.58 9.31
N GLU A 116 12.52 -18.58 10.17
CA GLU A 116 13.71 -19.44 10.27
C GLU A 116 13.58 -20.79 9.52
N GLY A 117 12.45 -21.06 8.84
CA GLY A 117 12.27 -22.21 7.94
C GLY A 117 12.95 -21.95 6.58
N PRO A 118 13.56 -22.97 5.95
CA PRO A 118 14.84 -22.84 5.24
C PRO A 118 14.81 -21.74 4.16
N ALA A 119 15.56 -20.68 4.43
CA ALA A 119 16.19 -19.87 3.40
C ALA A 119 17.20 -20.77 2.64
N SER A 120 16.71 -21.62 1.73
CA SER A 120 17.51 -22.32 0.73
C SER A 120 16.60 -22.98 -0.31
N LEU A 121 16.29 -22.23 -1.36
CA LEU A 121 16.30 -22.70 -2.74
C LEU A 121 17.09 -21.68 -3.57
#